data_AF-A0A7W8M6V0-F1
#
_entry.id   AF-A0A7W8M6V0-F1
#
_cell.length_a   1.000
_cell.length_b   1.000
_cell.length_c   1.000
_cell.angle_alpha   90.00
_cell.angle_beta   90.00
_cell.angle_gamma   90.00
#
_symmetry.space_group_name_H-M   'P 1'
#
loop_
_entity.id
_entity.type
_entity.pdbx_description
1 polymer ?
#
loop_
_entity_poly.entity_id
_entity_poly.type
_entity_poly.pdbx_seq_one_letter_code
_entity_poly.pdbx_strand_id
1 'polypeptide(L)'
;MSKLDKVQKVVHKGKVHELVKLTQDKEEEIRMAAVSGLGEVGGDDGFNALIALLESEDEEIKIAAVKALAIVNNDHAETHLRYLMEHDSNPKIQEAIRKSLSILSKSSH
;
A
#
# COMPACT_ATOMS: atom_id res chain seq x y z
N MET A 1 5.39 19.64 -16.11
CA MET A 1 4.71 18.67 -15.23
C MET A 1 5.80 17.86 -14.55
N SER A 2 5.79 17.84 -13.24
CA SER A 2 6.68 16.98 -12.45
C SER A 2 6.27 15.50 -12.63
N LYS A 3 7.18 14.58 -12.31
CA LYS A 3 6.82 13.15 -12.25
C LYS A 3 5.72 12.90 -11.21
N LEU A 4 5.73 13.63 -10.10
CA LEU A 4 4.69 13.61 -9.07
C LEU A 4 3.30 13.99 -9.62
N ASP A 5 3.23 15.06 -10.44
CA ASP A 5 1.98 15.46 -11.11
C ASP A 5 1.45 14.33 -12.01
N LYS A 6 2.37 13.56 -12.62
CA LYS A 6 2.01 12.40 -13.42
C LYS A 6 1.42 11.31 -12.54
N VAL A 7 2.04 10.96 -11.42
CA VAL A 7 1.50 9.97 -10.46
C VAL A 7 0.09 10.35 -10.08
N GLN A 8 -0.12 11.60 -9.65
CA GLN A 8 -1.43 12.12 -9.27
C GLN A 8 -2.46 11.95 -10.39
N LYS A 9 -2.11 12.30 -11.64
CA LYS A 9 -3.01 12.08 -12.78
C LYS A 9 -3.35 10.61 -13.03
N VAL A 10 -2.43 9.69 -12.75
CA VAL A 10 -2.65 8.25 -12.90
C VAL A 10 -3.60 7.75 -11.81
N VAL A 11 -3.43 8.22 -10.56
CA VAL A 11 -4.35 7.95 -9.43
C VAL A 11 -5.77 8.39 -9.77
N HIS A 12 -5.96 9.65 -10.19
CA HIS A 12 -7.28 10.18 -10.55
C HIS A 12 -7.95 9.42 -11.70
N LYS A 13 -7.17 8.74 -12.54
CA LYS A 13 -7.69 7.93 -13.66
C LYS A 13 -7.92 6.47 -13.27
N GLY A 14 -7.64 6.06 -12.03
CA GLY A 14 -7.79 4.68 -11.57
C GLY A 14 -6.89 3.68 -12.29
N LYS A 15 -5.75 4.13 -12.84
CA LYS A 15 -4.89 3.28 -13.67
C LYS A 15 -3.92 2.46 -12.83
N VAL A 16 -4.45 1.44 -12.16
CA VAL A 16 -3.72 0.55 -11.25
C VAL A 16 -2.44 -0.03 -11.87
N HIS A 17 -2.51 -0.56 -13.10
CA HIS A 17 -1.32 -1.11 -13.77
C HIS A 17 -0.20 -0.08 -14.00
N GLU A 18 -0.55 1.19 -14.22
CA GLU A 18 0.44 2.25 -14.40
C GLU A 18 1.02 2.69 -13.05
N LEU A 19 0.23 2.68 -11.96
CA LEU A 19 0.73 2.90 -10.60
C LEU A 19 1.68 1.79 -10.16
N VAL A 20 1.37 0.51 -10.42
CA VAL A 20 2.27 -0.61 -10.11
C VAL A 20 3.63 -0.48 -10.81
N LYS A 21 3.69 0.10 -12.01
CA LYS A 21 4.98 0.38 -12.66
C LYS A 21 5.76 1.48 -11.95
N LEU A 22 5.06 2.48 -11.41
CA LEU A 22 5.67 3.62 -10.73
C LEU A 22 6.19 3.25 -9.33
N THR A 23 5.74 2.14 -8.73
CA THR A 23 6.33 1.63 -7.48
C THR A 23 7.76 1.12 -7.66
N GLN A 24 8.25 0.99 -8.90
CA GLN A 24 9.63 0.61 -9.24
C GLN A 24 10.44 1.80 -9.78
N ASP A 25 9.93 3.04 -9.66
CA ASP A 25 10.69 4.22 -10.11
C ASP A 25 11.97 4.40 -9.28
N LYS A 26 12.98 5.02 -9.89
CA LYS A 26 14.28 5.27 -9.25
C LYS A 26 14.15 6.29 -8.12
N GLU A 27 13.21 7.21 -8.24
CA GLU A 27 12.94 8.23 -7.23
C GLU A 27 12.02 7.66 -6.15
N GLU A 28 12.52 7.66 -4.90
CA GLU A 28 11.76 7.17 -3.73
C GLU A 28 10.42 7.88 -3.57
N GLU A 29 10.40 9.20 -3.77
CA GLU A 29 9.18 10.01 -3.72
C GLU A 29 8.11 9.51 -4.71
N ILE A 30 8.51 9.08 -5.90
CA ILE A 30 7.61 8.54 -6.93
C ILE A 30 7.11 7.15 -6.54
N ARG A 31 7.99 6.30 -5.99
CA ARG A 31 7.59 4.98 -5.48
C ARG A 31 6.53 5.12 -4.39
N MET A 32 6.79 5.95 -3.38
CA MET A 32 5.89 6.14 -2.24
C MET A 32 4.56 6.78 -2.63
N ALA A 33 4.59 7.74 -3.56
CA ALA A 33 3.37 8.34 -4.12
C ALA A 33 2.54 7.31 -4.90
N ALA A 34 3.18 6.40 -5.64
CA ALA A 34 2.49 5.35 -6.38
C ALA A 34 1.81 4.33 -5.46
N VAL A 35 2.48 3.88 -4.39
CA VAL A 35 1.90 2.95 -3.41
C VAL A 35 0.73 3.61 -2.67
N SER A 36 0.88 4.86 -2.25
CA SER A 36 -0.21 5.62 -1.62
C SER A 36 -1.40 5.78 -2.57
N GLY A 37 -1.11 6.09 -3.83
CA GLY A 37 -2.09 6.18 -4.90
C GLY A 37 -2.87 4.89 -5.14
N LEU A 38 -2.25 3.71 -4.99
CA LEU A 38 -2.98 2.43 -5.06
C LEU A 38 -4.00 2.30 -3.92
N GLY A 39 -3.67 2.78 -2.72
CA GLY A 39 -4.60 2.85 -1.60
C GLY A 39 -5.75 3.84 -1.83
N GLU A 40 -5.46 4.99 -2.45
CA GLU A 40 -6.48 5.99 -2.80
C GLU A 40 -7.43 5.51 -3.91
N VAL A 41 -6.91 4.79 -4.91
CA VAL A 41 -7.74 4.16 -5.94
C VAL A 41 -8.69 3.15 -5.31
N GLY A 42 -8.19 2.39 -4.33
CA GLY A 42 -8.99 1.42 -3.58
C GLY A 42 -9.64 0.37 -4.49
N GLY A 43 -10.80 -0.15 -4.06
CA GLY A 43 -11.50 -1.24 -4.73
C GLY A 43 -10.67 -2.53 -4.80
N ASP A 44 -11.18 -3.52 -5.53
CA ASP A 44 -10.51 -4.82 -5.65
C ASP A 44 -9.17 -4.69 -6.37
N ASP A 45 -9.07 -3.85 -7.40
CA ASP A 45 -7.83 -3.68 -8.17
C ASP A 45 -6.72 -3.02 -7.35
N GLY A 46 -7.03 -1.94 -6.62
CA GLY A 46 -6.07 -1.28 -5.73
C GLY A 46 -5.66 -2.18 -4.58
N PHE A 47 -6.61 -2.89 -3.98
CA PHE A 47 -6.35 -3.87 -2.93
C PHE A 47 -5.44 -5.00 -3.40
N ASN A 48 -5.76 -5.65 -4.53
CA ASN A 48 -4.97 -6.75 -5.08
C ASN A 48 -3.54 -6.30 -5.43
N ALA A 49 -3.39 -5.09 -5.97
CA ALA A 49 -2.08 -4.52 -6.24
C ALA A 49 -1.28 -4.31 -4.95
N LEU A 50 -1.89 -3.80 -3.89
CA LEU A 50 -1.23 -3.64 -2.59
C LEU A 50 -0.84 -4.98 -1.96
N ILE A 51 -1.67 -6.02 -2.07
CA ILE A 51 -1.33 -7.37 -1.62
C ILE A 51 -0.08 -7.90 -2.34
N ALA A 52 0.02 -7.70 -3.65
CA ALA A 52 1.21 -8.11 -4.41
C ALA A 52 2.48 -7.37 -3.94
N LEU A 53 2.36 -6.12 -3.47
CA LEU A 53 3.50 -5.35 -2.95
C LEU A 53 3.95 -5.79 -1.55
N LEU A 54 3.15 -6.56 -0.81
CA LEU A 54 3.57 -7.17 0.45
C LEU A 54 4.64 -8.26 0.25
N GLU A 55 4.77 -8.80 -0.96
CA GLU A 55 5.81 -9.76 -1.33
C GLU A 55 7.07 -9.08 -1.90
N SER A 56 7.11 -7.75 -1.92
CA SER A 56 8.26 -6.99 -2.42
C SER A 56 9.52 -7.29 -1.61
N GLU A 57 10.68 -7.37 -2.27
CA GLU A 57 11.98 -7.44 -1.57
C GLU A 57 12.36 -6.08 -0.95
N ASP A 58 11.82 -4.98 -1.48
CA ASP A 58 12.00 -3.64 -0.95
C ASP A 58 11.14 -3.45 0.32
N GLU A 59 11.82 -3.30 1.47
CA GLU A 59 11.18 -3.10 2.77
C GLU A 59 10.35 -1.81 2.84
N GLU A 60 10.77 -0.73 2.16
CA GLU A 60 10.05 0.54 2.17
C GLU A 60 8.72 0.38 1.42
N ILE A 61 8.75 -0.32 0.29
CA ILE A 61 7.54 -0.68 -0.48
C ILE A 61 6.59 -1.54 0.36
N LYS A 62 7.11 -2.56 1.06
CA LYS A 62 6.27 -3.38 1.96
C LYS A 62 5.61 -2.55 3.05
N ILE A 63 6.38 -1.68 3.72
CA ILE A 63 5.86 -0.79 4.77
C ILE A 63 4.81 0.17 4.20
N ALA A 64 5.06 0.73 3.01
CA ALA A 64 4.11 1.61 2.33
C ALA A 64 2.81 0.88 1.98
N ALA A 65 2.92 -0.35 1.48
CA ALA A 65 1.76 -1.18 1.12
C ALA A 65 0.92 -1.54 2.36
N VAL A 66 1.57 -1.91 3.47
CA VAL A 66 0.89 -2.15 4.76
C VAL A 66 0.10 -0.93 5.21
N LYS A 67 0.69 0.26 5.14
CA LYS A 67 0.00 1.52 5.50
C LYS A 67 -1.16 1.83 4.56
N ALA A 68 -0.96 1.63 3.25
CA ALA A 68 -2.00 1.88 2.25
C ALA A 68 -3.19 0.92 2.40
N LEU A 69 -2.97 -0.34 2.77
CA LEU A 69 -4.04 -1.30 3.06
C LEU A 69 -4.95 -0.86 4.21
N ALA A 70 -4.41 -0.14 5.21
CA ALA A 70 -5.22 0.45 6.28
C ALA A 70 -6.14 1.57 5.78
N ILE A 71 -5.77 2.25 4.68
CA ILE A 71 -6.54 3.35 4.09
C ILE A 71 -7.69 2.81 3.23
N VAL A 72 -7.46 1.71 2.50
CA VAL A 72 -8.49 1.07 1.65
C VAL A 72 -9.70 0.62 2.48
N ASN A 73 -9.52 0.38 3.79
CA ASN A 73 -10.56 -0.01 4.74
C ASN A 73 -11.47 -1.13 4.22
N ASN A 74 -10.85 -2.13 3.57
CA ASN A 74 -11.51 -3.35 3.14
C ASN A 74 -11.48 -4.36 4.29
N ASP A 75 -12.60 -5.06 4.55
CA ASP A 75 -12.71 -6.10 5.57
C ASP A 75 -11.60 -7.15 5.48
N HIS A 76 -11.06 -7.40 4.29
CA HIS A 76 -9.99 -8.37 4.05
C HIS A 76 -8.60 -7.84 4.43
N ALA A 77 -8.41 -6.52 4.53
CA ALA A 77 -7.14 -5.91 4.87
C ALA A 77 -6.65 -6.36 6.25
N GLU A 78 -7.56 -6.46 7.23
CA GLU A 78 -7.21 -6.95 8.56
C GLU A 78 -6.66 -8.38 8.51
N THR A 79 -7.35 -9.28 7.81
CA THR A 79 -6.94 -10.70 7.69
C THR A 79 -5.56 -10.82 7.08
N HIS A 80 -5.30 -10.11 5.97
CA HIS A 80 -3.99 -10.16 5.31
C HIS A 80 -2.87 -9.56 6.17
N LEU A 81 -3.12 -8.47 6.88
CA LEU A 81 -2.15 -7.87 7.79
C LEU A 81 -1.82 -8.79 8.97
N ARG A 82 -2.81 -9.51 9.52
CA ARG A 82 -2.57 -10.53 10.56
C ARG A 82 -1.76 -11.71 10.04
N TYR A 83 -2.05 -12.20 8.83
CA TYR A 83 -1.24 -13.25 8.21
C TYR A 83 0.22 -12.79 8.03
N LEU A 84 0.44 -11.58 7.50
CA LEU A 84 1.79 -11.03 7.33
C LEU A 84 2.52 -10.87 8.66
N MET A 85 1.82 -10.51 9.74
CA MET A 85 2.40 -10.41 11.08
C MET A 85 3.01 -11.73 11.58
N GLU A 86 2.43 -12.86 11.19
CA GLU A 86 2.90 -14.20 11.58
C GLU A 86 4.07 -14.70 10.71
N HIS A 87 4.20 -14.19 9.49
CA HIS A 87 5.15 -14.69 8.49
C HIS A 87 6.33 -13.74 8.24
N ASP A 88 6.21 -12.46 8.58
CA ASP A 88 7.29 -11.47 8.44
C ASP A 88 7.95 -11.19 9.81
N SER A 89 9.26 -11.45 9.88
CA SER A 89 10.07 -11.27 11.09
C SER A 89 10.74 -9.90 11.18
N ASN A 90 10.54 -9.02 10.20
CA ASN A 90 11.15 -7.68 10.20
C ASN A 90 10.44 -6.79 11.23
N PRO A 91 11.15 -6.26 12.25
CA PRO A 91 10.55 -5.45 13.29
C PRO A 91 9.84 -4.19 12.77
N LYS A 92 10.36 -3.56 11.70
CA LYS A 92 9.77 -2.36 11.12
C LYS A 92 8.45 -2.67 10.43
N ILE A 93 8.37 -3.80 9.72
CA ILE A 93 7.15 -4.26 9.05
C ILE A 93 6.11 -4.61 10.11
N GLN A 94 6.48 -5.37 11.14
CA GLN A 94 5.57 -5.68 12.24
C GLN A 94 5.06 -4.43 12.98
N GLU A 95 5.90 -3.41 13.18
CA GLU A 95 5.46 -2.13 13.76
C GLU A 95 4.43 -1.43 12.86
N ALA A 96 4.68 -1.40 11.54
CA ALA A 96 3.74 -0.84 10.58
C ALA A 96 2.40 -1.59 10.58
N ILE A 97 2.43 -2.92 10.67
CA ILE A 97 1.25 -3.77 10.77
C ILE A 97 0.46 -3.46 12.04
N ARG A 98 1.10 -3.41 13.21
CA ARG A 98 0.43 -3.10 14.49
C ARG A 98 -0.27 -1.74 14.44
N LYS A 99 0.38 -0.71 13.87
CA LYS A 99 -0.22 0.62 13.70
C LYS A 99 -1.42 0.56 12.75
N SER A 100 -1.29 -0.14 11.63
CA SER A 100 -2.33 -0.30 10.61
C SER A 100 -3.57 -1.02 11.15
N LEU A 101 -3.37 -2.13 11.89
CA LEU A 101 -4.44 -2.84 12.59
C LEU A 101 -5.14 -1.98 13.64
N SER A 102 -4.40 -1.12 14.37
CA SER A 102 -5.01 -0.17 15.30
C SER A 102 -5.87 0.90 14.62
N ILE A 103 -5.59 1.23 13.35
CA ILE A 103 -6.42 2.16 12.57
C ILE A 103 -7.69 1.45 12.14
N LEU A 104 -7.57 0.25 11.55
CA LEU A 104 -8.72 -0.55 11.08
C LEU A 104 -9.69 -0.89 12.23
N SER A 105 -9.17 -1.28 13.40
CA SER A 105 -9.98 -1.55 14.60
C SER A 105 -10.80 -0.34 15.08
N LYS A 106 -10.36 0.89 14.83
CA LYS A 106 -11.07 2.12 15.23
C LYS A 106 -12.12 2.54 14.21
N SER A 107 -11.98 2.12 12.96
CA SER A 107 -12.92 2.41 11.88
C SER A 107 -14.16 1.49 11.90
N SER A 108 -14.09 0.35 12.61
CA SER A 108 -15.18 -0.64 12.73
C SER A 108 -16.15 -0.40 13.90
N HIS A 109 -16.18 0.82 14.46
CA HIS A 109 -17.09 1.25 15.55
C HIS A 109 -17.77 2.57 15.19
#